data_AF-A0A9E1PK59-F1
#
_entry.id   AF-A0A9E1PK59-F1
#
_cell.length_a   1.000
_cell.length_b   1.000
_cell.length_c   1.000
_cell.angle_alpha   90.00
_cell.angle_beta   90.00
_cell.angle_gamma   90.00
#
_symmetry.space_group_name_H-M   'P 1'
#
loop_
_entity.id
_entity.type
_entity.pdbx_description
1 polymer ?
#
loop_
_entity_poly.entity_id
_entity_poly.type
_entity_poly.pdbx_seq_one_letter_code
_entity_poly.pdbx_strand_id
1 'polypeptide(L)'
;PRQVIVVGEEESPLSHTAREHHREGTLVMCVNTSQAQEFLDAGFSIVEGRTTHEVPTAYVCTEGVCELPVSDAVALAEQLAR
;
A
#
# COMPACT_ATOMS: atom_id res chain seq x y z
N PRO A 1 -1.16 -15.27 0.73
CA PRO A 1 -0.64 -14.16 1.59
C PRO A 1 -1.23 -12.83 1.13
N ARG A 2 -1.64 -11.95 2.06
CA ARG A 2 -2.22 -10.64 1.74
C ARG A 2 -1.21 -9.53 2.00
N GLN A 3 -1.14 -8.55 1.13
CA GLN A 3 -0.24 -7.40 1.23
C GLN A 3 -1.06 -6.12 1.05
N VAL A 4 -0.81 -5.14 1.91
CA VAL A 4 -1.38 -3.80 1.83
C VAL A 4 -0.22 -2.83 1.73
N ILE A 5 -0.06 -2.20 0.58
CA ILE A 5 1.01 -1.23 0.32
C ILE A 5 0.37 0.14 0.16
N VAL A 6 0.84 1.13 0.90
CA VAL A 6 0.49 2.54 0.74
C VAL A 6 1.76 3.29 0.35
N VAL A 7 1.72 3.96 -0.81
CA VAL A 7 2.76 4.89 -1.23
C VAL A 7 2.21 6.30 -1.12
N GLY A 8 2.74 7.10 -0.19
CA GLY A 8 2.25 8.44 0.12
C GLY A 8 2.75 8.94 1.46
N GLU A 9 2.15 10.01 1.97
CA GLU A 9 2.53 10.58 3.27
C GLU A 9 2.30 9.60 4.42
N GLU A 10 3.22 9.62 5.40
CA GLU A 10 3.25 8.69 6.54
C GLU A 10 1.97 8.75 7.36
N GLU A 11 1.43 9.95 7.58
CA GLU A 11 0.23 10.20 8.40
C GLU A 11 -1.01 10.48 7.54
N SER A 12 -1.04 9.98 6.30
CA SER A 12 -2.23 10.09 5.45
C SER A 12 -3.39 9.22 5.95
N PRO A 13 -4.66 9.56 5.61
CA PRO A 13 -5.81 8.72 5.92
C PRO A 13 -5.68 7.27 5.40
N LEU A 14 -5.00 7.08 4.26
CA LEU A 14 -4.70 5.76 3.70
C LEU A 14 -3.73 4.99 4.61
N SER A 15 -2.64 5.62 5.03
CA SER A 15 -1.64 5.01 5.92
C SER A 15 -2.26 4.62 7.26
N HIS A 16 -3.15 5.45 7.81
CA HIS A 16 -3.89 5.13 9.02
C HIS A 16 -4.81 3.91 8.83
N THR A 17 -5.66 3.94 7.80
CA THR A 17 -6.59 2.84 7.47
C THR A 17 -5.86 1.51 7.24
N ALA A 18 -4.72 1.55 6.53
CA ALA A 18 -3.90 0.36 6.30
C ALA A 18 -3.29 -0.19 7.59
N ARG A 19 -2.77 0.68 8.46
CA ARG A 19 -2.16 0.29 9.75
C ARG A 19 -3.17 -0.29 10.73
N GLU A 20 -4.38 0.25 10.78
CA GLU A 20 -5.46 -0.28 11.63
C GLU A 20 -5.92 -1.68 11.20
N HIS A 21 -5.65 -2.07 9.94
CA HIS A 21 -5.97 -3.40 9.44
C HIS A 21 -4.99 -4.46 9.94
N HIS A 22 -5.24 -4.93 11.16
CA HIS A 22 -4.52 -6.05 11.75
C HIS A 22 -5.24 -7.37 11.48
N ARG A 23 -4.71 -8.16 10.53
CA ARG A 23 -5.08 -9.56 10.31
C ARG A 23 -3.85 -10.45 10.22
N GLU A 24 -3.93 -11.65 10.78
CA GLU A 24 -2.88 -12.65 10.67
C GLU A 24 -2.56 -12.96 9.20
N GLY A 25 -1.28 -13.03 8.86
CA GLY A 25 -0.83 -13.31 7.49
C GLY A 25 -0.97 -12.14 6.51
N THR A 26 -1.30 -10.93 6.98
CA THR A 26 -1.28 -9.69 6.20
C THR A 26 0.01 -8.92 6.45
N LEU A 27 0.74 -8.59 5.39
CA LEU A 27 1.84 -7.63 5.42
C LEU A 27 1.29 -6.23 5.14
N VAL A 28 1.62 -5.26 5.98
CA VAL A 28 1.28 -3.84 5.78
C VAL A 28 2.57 -3.04 5.61
N MET A 29 2.66 -2.25 4.55
CA MET A 29 3.80 -1.39 4.23
C MET A 29 3.29 0.01 3.85
N CYS A 30 3.57 1.01 4.68
CA CYS A 30 3.29 2.41 4.37
C CYS A 30 4.62 3.14 4.22
N VAL A 31 4.87 3.71 3.03
CA VAL A 31 6.12 4.40 2.70
C VAL A 31 5.82 5.65 1.90
N ASN A 32 6.68 6.64 1.97
CA ASN A 32 6.66 7.75 1.03
C ASN A 32 7.40 7.38 -0.28
N THR A 33 7.32 8.26 -1.29
CA THR A 33 7.93 8.02 -2.59
C THR A 33 9.46 7.84 -2.52
N SER A 34 10.16 8.59 -1.66
CA SER A 34 11.63 8.44 -1.54
C SER A 34 12.01 7.11 -0.90
N GLN A 35 11.31 6.69 0.15
CA GLN A 35 11.50 5.38 0.78
C GLN A 35 11.17 4.25 -0.19
N ALA A 36 10.08 4.37 -0.95
CA ALA A 36 9.74 3.40 -1.98
C ALA A 36 10.85 3.29 -3.04
N GLN A 37 11.49 4.40 -3.42
CA GLN A 37 12.66 4.35 -4.30
C GLN A 37 13.86 3.66 -3.64
N GLU A 38 14.15 3.92 -2.36
CA GLU A 38 15.22 3.24 -1.63
C GLU A 38 15.00 1.70 -1.58
N PHE A 39 13.76 1.26 -1.42
CA PHE A 39 13.41 -0.16 -1.49
C PHE A 39 13.64 -0.76 -2.89
N LEU A 40 13.30 -0.03 -3.96
CA LEU A 40 13.59 -0.45 -5.33
C LEU A 40 15.08 -0.59 -5.57
N ASP A 41 15.87 0.39 -5.13
CA ASP A 41 17.32 0.41 -5.29
C ASP A 41 17.99 -0.73 -4.50
N ALA A 42 17.39 -1.14 -3.38
CA ALA A 42 17.79 -2.31 -2.60
C ALA A 42 17.31 -3.66 -3.20
N GLY A 43 16.57 -3.65 -4.31
CA GLY A 43 16.12 -4.84 -5.03
C GLY A 43 14.76 -5.41 -4.60
N PHE A 44 13.97 -4.66 -3.83
CA PHE A 44 12.62 -5.08 -3.43
C PHE A 44 11.58 -4.69 -4.48
N SER A 45 11.07 -5.66 -5.24
CA SER A 45 10.06 -5.43 -6.29
C SER A 45 8.65 -5.12 -5.77
N ILE A 46 8.42 -5.15 -4.45
CA ILE A 46 7.10 -4.87 -3.85
C ILE A 46 6.60 -3.44 -4.11
N VAL A 47 7.47 -2.52 -4.52
CA VAL A 47 7.12 -1.12 -4.83
C VAL A 47 7.27 -0.80 -6.32
N GLU A 48 7.55 -1.80 -7.16
CA GLU A 48 7.75 -1.64 -8.60
C GLU A 48 6.47 -1.13 -9.27
N GLY A 49 6.60 -0.04 -10.04
CA GLY A 49 5.46 0.62 -10.71
C GLY A 49 4.54 1.41 -9.77
N ARG A 50 4.90 1.60 -8.50
CA ARG A 50 4.05 2.28 -7.48
C ARG A 50 4.56 3.66 -7.06
N THR A 51 5.72 4.08 -7.57
CA THR A 51 6.41 5.32 -7.18
C THR A 51 6.06 6.54 -8.01
N THR A 52 5.36 6.39 -9.13
CA THR A 52 5.12 7.46 -10.11
C THR A 52 3.86 8.28 -9.84
N HIS A 53 3.10 7.97 -8.79
CA HIS A 53 1.83 8.64 -8.53
C HIS A 53 2.04 9.95 -7.75
N GLU A 54 1.39 11.02 -8.22
CA GLU A 54 1.40 12.34 -7.55
C GLU A 54 0.52 12.35 -6.28
N VAL A 55 -0.43 11.42 -6.18
CA VAL A 55 -1.36 11.30 -5.05
C VAL A 55 -1.07 10.04 -4.23
N PRO A 56 -1.23 10.09 -2.89
CA PRO A 56 -1.18 8.90 -2.05
C PRO A 56 -2.07 7.79 -2.61
N THR A 57 -1.51 6.60 -2.77
CA THR A 57 -2.19 5.47 -3.41
C THR A 57 -1.95 4.18 -2.63
N ALA A 58 -3.03 3.43 -2.40
CA ALA A 58 -3.00 2.14 -1.74
C ALA A 58 -3.25 0.98 -2.73
N TYR A 59 -2.60 -0.14 -2.45
CA TYR A 59 -2.63 -1.36 -3.23
C TYR A 59 -2.89 -2.54 -2.29
N VAL A 60 -3.98 -3.26 -2.52
CA VAL A 60 -4.29 -4.49 -1.80
C VAL A 60 -4.03 -5.67 -2.74
N CYS A 61 -3.05 -6.51 -2.39
CA CYS A 61 -2.65 -7.64 -3.20
C CYS A 61 -2.82 -8.95 -2.43
N THR A 62 -3.47 -9.93 -3.06
CA THR A 62 -3.67 -11.27 -2.51
C THR A 62 -3.11 -12.27 -3.50
N GLU A 63 -2.16 -13.11 -3.05
CA GLU A 63 -1.56 -14.16 -3.88
C GLU A 63 -0.93 -13.64 -5.19
N GLY A 64 -0.35 -12.44 -5.14
CA GLY A 64 0.34 -11.81 -6.28
C GLY A 64 -0.59 -11.04 -7.23
N VAL A 65 -1.90 -11.03 -7.00
CA VAL A 65 -2.87 -10.24 -7.76
C VAL A 65 -3.31 -9.06 -6.93
N CYS A 66 -3.20 -7.84 -7.49
CA CYS A 66 -3.65 -6.64 -6.85
C CYS A 66 -5.05 -6.24 -7.33
N GLU A 67 -5.86 -5.76 -6.41
CA GLU A 67 -7.08 -5.03 -6.74
C GLU A 67 -6.74 -3.69 -7.41
N LEU A 68 -7.77 -3.00 -7.93
CA LEU A 68 -7.56 -1.67 -8.50
C LEU A 68 -6.98 -0.73 -7.44
N PRO A 69 -5.90 0.03 -7.73
CA PRO A 69 -5.34 0.98 -6.79
C PRO A 69 -6.36 2.05 -6.40
N VAL A 70 -6.34 2.47 -5.13
CA VAL A 70 -7.26 3.47 -4.60
C VAL A 70 -6.50 4.60 -3.92
N SER A 71 -6.99 5.83 -4.07
CA SER A 71 -6.43 7.04 -3.44
C SER A 71 -7.32 7.61 -2.34
N ASP A 72 -8.36 6.87 -1.93
CA ASP A 72 -9.31 7.25 -0.89
C ASP A 72 -9.41 6.19 0.21
N ALA A 73 -9.53 6.64 1.47
CA ALA A 73 -9.55 5.78 2.65
C ALA A 73 -10.81 4.93 2.76
N VAL A 74 -11.97 5.44 2.33
CA VAL A 74 -13.23 4.67 2.34
C VAL A 74 -13.12 3.52 1.34
N ALA A 75 -12.65 3.81 0.12
CA ALA A 75 -12.43 2.80 -0.89
C ALA A 75 -11.43 1.73 -0.42
N LEU A 76 -10.34 2.12 0.26
CA LEU A 76 -9.40 1.17 0.85
C LEU A 76 -10.06 0.29 1.92
N ALA A 77 -10.83 0.86 2.83
CA ALA A 77 -11.53 0.10 3.86
C ALA A 77 -12.51 -0.93 3.26
N GLU A 78 -13.20 -0.58 2.17
CA GLU A 78 -14.06 -1.51 1.43
C GLU A 78 -13.28 -2.68 0.83
N GLN A 79 -12.09 -2.44 0.25
CA GLN A 79 -11.23 -3.53 -0.23
C GLN A 79 -10.79 -4.45 0.91
N LEU A 80 -10.42 -3.86 2.06
CA LEU A 80 -9.92 -4.59 3.24
C LEU A 80 -11.01 -5.40 3.97
N ALA A 81 -12.27 -5.03 3.81
CA ALA A 81 -13.42 -5.73 4.38
C ALA A 81 -13.75 -7.05 3.63
N ARG A 82 -13.26 -7.22 2.40
CA ARG A 82 -13.44 -8.44 1.59
C ARG A 82 -12.65 -9.63 2.12
#